data_AF-A0A8S3ZK41-F1
#
_entry.id   AF-A0A8S3ZK41-F1
#
_cell.length_a   1.000
_cell.length_b   1.000
_cell.length_c   1.000
_cell.angle_alpha   90.00
_cell.angle_beta   90.00
_cell.angle_gamma   90.00
#
_symmetry.space_group_name_H-M   'P 1'
#
loop_
_entity.id
_entity.type
_entity.pdbx_description
1 polymer ?
#
loop_
_entity_poly.entity_id
_entity_poly.type
_entity_poly.pdbx_seq_one_letter_code
_entity_poly.pdbx_strand_id
1 'polypeptide(L)'
;MTEIDTGNEQLNAEINQWLKWDKNEKTRLAIKTLTEENNYPELKKLLLQRMEFGTAGLRAKMGPGNSQMNDLTIIQTTQGMVKYCKGVLPQIATSGVVVGFDGRHNSHRWAKIVSTVFVNAGIPVYLFSKMCPTPYVAFSIRSLKAACGIMVTASHNPKDDNGYKVYWSNGAQ
;
A
#
# COMPACT_ATOMS: atom_id res chain seq x y z
N MET A 1 27.86 3.84 -8.89
CA MET A 1 26.98 2.67 -9.13
C MET A 1 27.27 2.24 -10.54
N THR A 2 27.66 0.98 -10.73
CA THR A 2 27.75 0.36 -12.06
C THR A 2 26.41 0.55 -12.77
N GLU A 3 26.47 0.88 -14.05
CA GLU A 3 25.28 1.03 -14.88
C GLU A 3 24.57 -0.33 -14.94
N ILE A 4 23.29 -0.36 -14.56
CA ILE A 4 22.49 -1.59 -14.60
C ILE A 4 22.13 -1.83 -16.06
N ASP A 5 22.66 -2.91 -16.62
CA ASP A 5 22.34 -3.35 -17.99
C ASP A 5 21.82 -4.79 -17.99
N THR A 6 20.49 -4.93 -17.98
CA THR A 6 19.81 -6.22 -18.10
C THR A 6 19.52 -6.62 -19.55
N GLY A 7 19.99 -5.87 -20.55
CA GLY A 7 19.56 -6.03 -21.96
C GLY A 7 18.07 -5.71 -22.20
N ASN A 8 17.43 -4.99 -21.28
CA ASN A 8 16.03 -4.54 -21.41
C ASN A 8 15.90 -3.15 -20.76
N GLU A 9 15.75 -2.11 -21.58
CA GLU A 9 15.75 -0.72 -21.12
C GLU A 9 14.62 -0.43 -20.12
N GLN A 10 13.43 -1.01 -20.33
CA GLN A 10 12.31 -0.85 -19.41
C GLN A 10 12.63 -1.41 -18.02
N LEU A 11 13.25 -2.59 -17.96
CA LEU A 11 13.66 -3.19 -16.70
C LEU A 11 14.76 -2.37 -16.01
N ASN A 12 15.76 -1.89 -16.76
CA ASN A 12 16.80 -1.00 -16.22
C ASN A 12 16.18 0.25 -15.58
N ALA A 13 15.21 0.87 -16.25
CA ALA A 13 14.50 2.04 -15.75
C ALA A 13 13.72 1.72 -14.46
N GLU A 14 12.97 0.61 -14.44
CA GLU A 14 12.19 0.21 -13.26
C GLU A 14 13.08 -0.15 -12.06
N ILE A 15 14.21 -0.85 -12.26
CA ILE A 15 15.15 -1.14 -11.17
C ILE A 15 15.70 0.15 -10.57
N ASN A 16 16.18 1.07 -11.40
CA ASN A 16 16.74 2.34 -10.96
C ASN A 16 15.69 3.19 -10.22
N GLN A 17 14.48 3.29 -10.78
CA GLN A 17 13.38 4.03 -10.19
C GLN A 17 12.97 3.45 -8.83
N TRP A 18 12.82 2.13 -8.78
CA TRP A 18 12.40 1.44 -7.57
C TRP A 18 13.47 1.56 -6.46
N LEU A 19 14.75 1.40 -6.78
CA LEU A 19 15.86 1.58 -5.81
C LEU A 19 16.01 3.03 -5.30
N LYS A 20 15.62 4.01 -6.11
CA LYS A 20 15.57 5.43 -5.74
C LYS A 20 14.42 5.71 -4.78
N TRP A 21 13.24 5.18 -5.06
CA TRP A 21 12.01 5.47 -4.33
C TRP A 21 11.81 4.65 -3.07
N ASP A 22 12.05 3.33 -3.14
CA ASP A 22 11.94 2.50 -1.96
C ASP A 22 13.00 2.92 -0.93
N LYS A 23 12.57 2.98 0.33
CA LYS A 23 13.41 3.32 1.48
C LYS A 23 13.52 2.18 2.48
N ASN A 24 12.80 1.07 2.26
CA ASN A 24 12.89 -0.10 3.13
C ASN A 24 14.14 -0.92 2.77
N GLU A 25 15.09 -1.01 3.70
CA GLU A 25 16.38 -1.65 3.46
C GLU A 25 16.27 -3.11 3.03
N LYS A 26 15.28 -3.87 3.56
CA LYS A 26 15.13 -5.29 3.27
C LYS A 26 14.66 -5.53 1.85
N THR A 27 13.61 -4.83 1.41
CA THR A 27 13.14 -4.95 0.03
C THR A 27 14.19 -4.40 -0.93
N ARG A 28 14.88 -3.30 -0.55
CA ARG A 28 15.94 -2.72 -1.38
C ARG A 28 17.07 -3.69 -1.63
N LEU A 29 17.52 -4.35 -0.56
CA LEU A 29 18.55 -5.37 -0.64
C LEU A 29 18.10 -6.51 -1.56
N ALA A 30 16.85 -6.98 -1.46
CA ALA A 30 16.35 -8.04 -2.32
C ALA A 30 16.43 -7.69 -3.83
N ILE A 31 16.04 -6.49 -4.25
CA ILE A 31 16.19 -6.08 -5.66
C ILE A 31 17.66 -5.93 -6.06
N LYS A 32 18.52 -5.40 -5.18
CA LYS A 32 19.97 -5.32 -5.46
C LYS A 32 20.59 -6.69 -5.64
N THR A 33 20.33 -7.63 -4.73
CA THR A 33 20.83 -9.00 -4.79
C THR A 33 20.38 -9.68 -6.07
N LEU A 34 19.09 -9.60 -6.43
CA LEU A 34 18.60 -10.16 -7.69
C LEU A 34 19.26 -9.52 -8.93
N THR A 35 19.65 -8.24 -8.84
CA THR A 35 20.39 -7.54 -9.91
C THR A 35 21.82 -8.06 -10.01
N GLU A 36 22.52 -8.20 -8.88
CA GLU A 36 23.90 -8.73 -8.81
C GLU A 36 23.98 -10.19 -9.26
N GLU A 37 22.94 -10.98 -8.98
CA GLU A 37 22.79 -12.38 -9.42
C GLU A 37 22.35 -12.52 -10.88
N ASN A 38 22.11 -11.41 -11.60
CA ASN A 38 21.55 -11.39 -12.96
C ASN A 38 20.22 -12.16 -13.09
N ASN A 39 19.41 -12.23 -12.03
CA ASN A 39 18.13 -12.94 -12.03
C ASN A 39 17.02 -12.08 -12.65
N TYR A 40 17.20 -11.75 -13.92
CA TYR A 40 16.28 -10.90 -14.69
C TYR A 40 14.87 -11.47 -14.81
N PRO A 41 14.64 -12.80 -14.96
CA PRO A 41 13.29 -13.34 -14.98
C PRO A 41 12.48 -13.00 -13.73
N GLU A 42 13.09 -13.08 -12.55
CA GLU A 42 12.42 -12.72 -11.30
C GLU A 42 12.23 -11.20 -11.17
N LEU A 43 13.24 -10.41 -11.52
CA LEU A 43 13.12 -8.94 -11.55
C LEU A 43 11.99 -8.47 -12.46
N LYS A 44 11.79 -9.10 -13.63
CA LYS A 44 10.67 -8.78 -14.52
C LYS A 44 9.32 -9.03 -13.85
N LYS A 45 9.16 -10.17 -13.17
CA LYS A 45 7.92 -10.50 -12.43
C LYS A 45 7.66 -9.51 -11.29
N LEU A 46 8.71 -9.06 -10.60
CA LEU A 46 8.60 -8.15 -9.47
C LEU A 46 8.34 -6.71 -9.91
N LEU A 47 8.96 -6.24 -10.98
CA LEU A 47 9.02 -4.80 -11.31
C LEU A 47 8.17 -4.39 -12.52
N LEU A 48 8.03 -5.24 -13.53
CA LEU A 48 7.31 -4.87 -14.77
C LEU A 48 5.79 -5.08 -14.69
N GLN A 49 5.31 -5.67 -13.60
CA GLN A 49 3.88 -5.81 -13.33
C GLN A 49 3.52 -5.05 -12.06
N ARG A 50 2.41 -4.31 -12.13
CA ARG A 50 1.84 -3.60 -10.99
C ARG A 50 0.56 -4.31 -10.57
N MET A 51 0.34 -4.41 -9.26
CA MET A 51 -0.91 -4.96 -8.73
C MET A 51 -2.11 -4.11 -9.16
N GLU A 52 -3.21 -4.80 -9.48
CA GLU A 52 -4.48 -4.17 -9.79
C GLU A 52 -5.40 -4.13 -8.57
N PHE A 53 -6.18 -3.07 -8.45
CA PHE A 53 -7.15 -2.92 -7.38
C PHE A 53 -8.42 -3.70 -7.71
N GLY A 54 -8.56 -4.89 -7.12
CA GLY A 54 -9.73 -5.75 -7.33
C GLY A 54 -10.93 -5.36 -6.46
N THR A 55 -12.03 -6.09 -6.63
CA THR A 55 -13.26 -5.95 -5.80
C THR A 55 -12.98 -6.06 -4.30
N ALA A 56 -11.89 -6.74 -3.94
CA ALA A 56 -11.51 -7.11 -2.60
C ALA A 56 -10.35 -6.26 -2.02
N GLY A 57 -9.98 -5.18 -2.71
CA GLY A 57 -8.80 -4.36 -2.44
C GLY A 57 -7.55 -4.82 -3.19
N LEU A 58 -6.39 -4.23 -2.86
CA LEU A 58 -5.09 -4.79 -3.22
C LEU A 58 -4.75 -5.95 -2.31
N ARG A 59 -4.27 -7.06 -2.88
CA ARG A 59 -3.76 -8.22 -2.14
C ARG A 59 -2.66 -8.89 -2.92
N ALA A 60 -1.56 -9.16 -2.24
CA ALA A 60 -0.51 -10.04 -2.72
C ALA A 60 0.36 -10.49 -1.55
N LYS A 61 1.30 -11.38 -1.87
CA LYS A 61 2.43 -11.69 -1.00
C LYS A 61 3.19 -10.42 -0.63
N MET A 62 3.72 -10.41 0.58
CA MET A 62 4.62 -9.36 1.05
C MET A 62 6.02 -9.59 0.46
N GLY A 63 6.56 -8.58 -0.21
CA GLY A 63 7.84 -8.71 -0.89
C GLY A 63 8.25 -7.47 -1.67
N PRO A 64 9.44 -7.49 -2.31
CA PRO A 64 9.95 -6.36 -3.08
C PRO A 64 9.17 -6.18 -4.40
N GLY A 65 9.38 -5.03 -5.05
CA GLY A 65 8.85 -4.75 -6.37
C GLY A 65 7.42 -4.17 -6.41
N ASN A 66 6.93 -3.93 -7.61
CA ASN A 66 5.63 -3.32 -7.91
C ASN A 66 4.47 -4.33 -7.88
N SER A 67 4.77 -5.63 -8.01
CA SER A 67 3.77 -6.71 -8.03
C SER A 67 3.48 -7.30 -6.64
N GLN A 68 4.11 -6.78 -5.59
CA GLN A 68 3.96 -7.28 -4.22
C GLN A 68 3.61 -6.18 -3.22
N MET A 69 3.11 -6.60 -2.06
CA MET A 69 2.79 -5.70 -0.96
C MET A 69 4.06 -5.31 -0.21
N ASN A 70 4.34 -4.00 -0.14
CA ASN A 70 5.46 -3.42 0.59
C ASN A 70 5.15 -1.97 0.97
N ASP A 71 6.07 -1.34 1.72
CA ASP A 71 5.93 0.05 2.17
C ASP A 71 5.71 1.00 0.99
N LEU A 72 6.48 0.87 -0.10
CA LEU A 72 6.38 1.75 -1.27
C LEU A 72 5.01 1.60 -1.97
N THR A 73 4.54 0.37 -2.16
CA THR A 73 3.20 0.12 -2.73
C THR A 73 2.11 0.76 -1.86
N ILE A 74 2.17 0.62 -0.53
CA ILE A 74 1.21 1.25 0.39
C ILE A 74 1.26 2.77 0.26
N ILE A 75 2.45 3.37 0.26
CA ILE A 75 2.63 4.82 0.11
C ILE A 75 1.98 5.31 -1.19
N GLN A 76 2.34 4.70 -2.32
CA GLN A 76 1.85 5.12 -3.63
C GLN A 76 0.34 4.92 -3.78
N THR A 77 -0.19 3.81 -3.26
CA THR A 77 -1.63 3.54 -3.25
C THR A 77 -2.37 4.60 -2.44
N THR A 78 -1.88 4.93 -1.24
CA THR A 78 -2.50 5.95 -0.40
C THR A 78 -2.36 7.36 -0.99
N GLN A 79 -1.24 7.69 -1.65
CA GLN A 79 -1.09 8.94 -2.40
C GLN A 79 -2.12 9.05 -3.54
N GLY A 80 -2.32 7.95 -4.29
CA GLY A 80 -3.38 7.86 -5.28
C GLY A 80 -4.77 8.07 -4.68
N MET A 81 -5.04 7.44 -3.53
CA MET A 81 -6.29 7.59 -2.80
C MET A 81 -6.52 9.03 -2.32
N VAL A 82 -5.50 9.70 -1.79
CA VAL A 82 -5.55 11.12 -1.41
C VAL A 82 -5.92 11.98 -2.61
N LYS A 83 -5.21 11.80 -3.73
CA LYS A 83 -5.46 12.57 -4.97
C LYS A 83 -6.88 12.36 -5.47
N TYR A 84 -7.34 11.11 -5.53
CA TYR A 84 -8.68 10.75 -5.96
C TYR A 84 -9.75 11.34 -5.05
N CYS A 85 -9.63 11.12 -3.73
CA CYS A 85 -10.61 11.61 -2.77
C CYS A 85 -10.70 13.13 -2.72
N LYS A 86 -9.60 13.87 -2.83
CA LYS A 86 -9.67 15.34 -2.93
C LYS A 86 -10.47 15.82 -4.14
N GLY A 87 -10.51 15.02 -5.22
CA GLY A 87 -11.30 15.32 -6.41
C GLY A 87 -12.78 14.96 -6.31
N VAL A 88 -13.15 13.95 -5.50
CA VAL A 88 -14.51 13.40 -5.48
C VAL A 88 -15.23 13.48 -4.12
N LEU A 89 -14.52 13.83 -3.05
CA LEU A 89 -15.02 13.99 -1.68
C LEU A 89 -14.66 15.38 -1.14
N PRO A 90 -15.45 16.43 -1.44
CA PRO A 90 -15.17 17.79 -0.99
C PRO A 90 -14.99 17.92 0.53
N GLN A 91 -15.66 17.07 1.30
CA GLN A 91 -15.64 17.05 2.76
C GLN A 91 -14.46 16.30 3.39
N ILE A 92 -13.58 15.67 2.61
CA ILE A 92 -12.52 14.82 3.18
C ILE A 92 -11.57 15.58 4.11
N ALA A 93 -11.31 16.86 3.83
CA ALA A 93 -10.44 17.69 4.67
C ALA A 93 -10.99 17.92 6.09
N THR A 94 -12.32 17.85 6.27
CA THR A 94 -12.97 18.02 7.58
C THR A 94 -13.40 16.69 8.18
N SER A 95 -13.99 15.79 7.38
CA SER A 95 -14.50 14.49 7.83
C SER A 95 -13.39 13.48 8.09
N GLY A 96 -12.22 13.61 7.45
CA GLY A 96 -11.12 12.69 7.63
C GLY A 96 -11.39 11.27 7.15
N VAL A 97 -10.49 10.35 7.52
CA VAL A 97 -10.55 8.93 7.16
C VAL A 97 -10.37 8.03 8.37
N VAL A 98 -11.02 6.87 8.37
CA VAL A 98 -10.80 5.82 9.38
C VAL A 98 -9.73 4.86 8.88
N VAL A 99 -8.78 4.47 9.73
CA VAL A 99 -7.74 3.49 9.38
C VAL A 99 -7.72 2.37 10.42
N GLY A 100 -7.93 1.14 9.96
CA GLY A 100 -7.86 -0.08 10.77
C GLY A 100 -6.88 -1.11 10.20
N PHE A 101 -6.56 -2.11 11.01
CA PHE A 101 -5.63 -3.17 10.64
C PHE A 101 -5.86 -4.46 11.43
N ASP A 102 -5.48 -5.59 10.84
CA ASP A 102 -5.53 -6.91 11.49
C ASP A 102 -4.18 -7.32 12.10
N GLY A 103 -4.10 -8.55 12.62
CA GLY A 103 -2.91 -9.10 13.28
C GLY A 103 -1.80 -9.59 12.34
N ARG A 104 -1.86 -9.37 11.02
CA ARG A 104 -0.82 -9.86 10.09
C ARG A 104 0.48 -9.08 10.26
N HIS A 105 1.59 -9.68 9.81
CA HIS A 105 2.85 -8.97 9.72
C HIS A 105 2.69 -7.71 8.87
N ASN A 106 3.38 -6.64 9.28
CA ASN A 106 3.31 -5.30 8.69
C ASN A 106 1.95 -4.58 8.76
N SER A 107 0.83 -5.21 9.12
CA SER A 107 -0.49 -4.55 9.14
C SER A 107 -0.51 -3.26 9.98
N HIS A 108 0.03 -3.32 11.20
CA HIS A 108 0.15 -2.14 12.07
C HIS A 108 1.10 -1.07 11.49
N ARG A 109 2.25 -1.48 10.93
CA ARG A 109 3.21 -0.57 10.30
C ARG A 109 2.55 0.15 9.12
N TRP A 110 1.89 -0.59 8.25
CA TRP A 110 1.25 -0.04 7.06
C TRP A 110 0.06 0.84 7.40
N ALA A 111 -0.73 0.52 8.41
CA ALA A 111 -1.76 1.43 8.91
C ALA A 111 -1.18 2.79 9.35
N LYS A 112 0.01 2.80 9.99
CA LYS A 112 0.72 4.04 10.32
C LYS A 112 1.23 4.77 9.07
N ILE A 113 1.74 4.06 8.07
CA ILE A 113 2.15 4.65 6.79
C ILE A 113 0.95 5.31 6.09
N VAL A 114 -0.17 4.59 5.95
CA VAL A 114 -1.43 5.11 5.41
C VAL A 114 -1.83 6.39 6.13
N SER A 115 -1.86 6.34 7.46
CA SER A 115 -2.20 7.50 8.31
C SER A 115 -1.26 8.68 8.06
N THR A 116 0.04 8.43 7.97
CA THR A 116 1.06 9.46 7.73
C THR A 116 0.86 10.15 6.38
N VAL A 117 0.56 9.39 5.33
CA VAL A 117 0.31 9.96 3.99
C VAL A 117 -0.92 10.88 3.99
N PHE A 118 -2.02 10.47 4.65
CA PHE A 118 -3.22 11.32 4.77
C PHE A 118 -2.96 12.57 5.61
N VAL A 119 -2.30 12.44 6.76
CA VAL A 119 -1.95 13.58 7.64
C VAL A 119 -1.06 14.57 6.89
N ASN A 120 -0.05 14.09 6.15
CA ASN A 120 0.82 14.95 5.34
C ASN A 120 0.05 15.67 4.21
N ALA A 121 -1.11 15.16 3.81
CA ALA A 121 -2.00 15.80 2.85
C ALA A 121 -3.03 16.75 3.49
N GLY A 122 -2.96 16.98 4.82
CA GLY A 122 -3.91 17.81 5.57
C GLY A 122 -5.26 17.14 5.84
N ILE A 123 -5.33 15.81 5.78
CA ILE A 123 -6.56 15.05 6.01
C ILE A 123 -6.54 14.43 7.42
N PRO A 124 -7.54 14.68 8.28
CA PRO A 124 -7.62 14.04 9.60
C PRO A 124 -7.71 12.52 9.51
N VAL A 125 -7.09 11.82 10.45
CA VAL A 125 -7.08 10.36 10.49
C VAL A 125 -7.52 9.84 11.84
N TYR A 126 -8.51 8.95 11.83
CA TYR A 126 -8.94 8.14 12.97
C TYR A 126 -8.30 6.75 12.86
N LEU A 127 -7.11 6.60 13.43
CA LEU A 127 -6.37 5.34 13.46
C LEU A 127 -6.78 4.51 14.69
N PHE A 128 -7.17 3.26 14.49
CA PHE A 128 -7.38 2.32 15.60
C PHE A 128 -6.10 2.11 16.40
N SER A 129 -6.19 2.16 17.74
CA SER A 129 -5.04 2.03 18.64
C SER A 129 -4.49 0.60 18.77
N LYS A 130 -5.31 -0.40 18.42
CA LYS A 130 -4.99 -1.83 18.41
C LYS A 130 -5.60 -2.47 17.18
N MET A 131 -5.22 -3.73 16.90
CA MET A 131 -5.85 -4.50 15.83
C MET A 131 -7.38 -4.53 16.01
N CYS A 132 -8.12 -4.48 14.90
CA CYS A 132 -9.58 -4.45 14.91
C CYS A 132 -10.17 -5.40 13.86
N PRO A 133 -11.36 -5.98 14.10
CA PRO A 133 -12.11 -6.68 13.06
C PRO A 133 -12.51 -5.72 11.94
N THR A 134 -12.48 -6.19 10.69
CA THR A 134 -12.87 -5.40 9.50
C THR A 134 -14.21 -4.65 9.65
N PRO A 135 -15.29 -5.23 10.22
CA PRO A 135 -16.56 -4.51 10.38
C PRO A 135 -16.47 -3.26 11.26
N TYR A 136 -15.48 -3.14 12.14
CA TYR A 136 -15.31 -1.97 13.01
C TYR A 136 -14.89 -0.74 12.20
N VAL A 137 -14.13 -0.92 11.12
CA VAL A 137 -13.80 0.17 10.19
C VAL A 137 -15.09 0.69 9.54
N ALA A 138 -15.91 -0.20 8.95
CA ALA A 138 -17.18 0.17 8.33
C ALA A 138 -18.14 0.87 9.31
N PHE A 139 -18.27 0.33 10.53
CA PHE A 139 -19.07 0.94 11.59
C PHE A 139 -18.56 2.34 11.99
N SER A 140 -17.25 2.49 12.14
CA SER A 140 -16.64 3.75 12.59
C SER A 140 -16.74 4.85 11.53
N ILE A 141 -16.68 4.52 10.24
CA ILE A 141 -16.90 5.50 9.17
C ILE A 141 -18.27 6.17 9.34
N ARG A 142 -19.31 5.36 9.53
CA ARG A 142 -20.67 5.88 9.73
C ARG A 142 -20.82 6.64 11.05
N SER A 143 -20.24 6.11 12.12
CA SER A 143 -20.35 6.69 13.47
C SER A 143 -19.64 8.03 13.60
N LEU A 144 -18.46 8.17 12.98
CA LEU A 144 -17.64 9.38 12.99
C LEU A 144 -17.96 10.32 11.82
N LYS A 145 -18.86 9.92 10.91
CA LYS A 145 -19.16 10.63 9.65
C LYS A 145 -17.87 10.91 8.84
N ALA A 146 -16.96 9.94 8.84
CA ALA A 146 -15.72 10.00 8.07
C ALA A 146 -16.01 9.87 6.57
N ALA A 147 -15.12 10.39 5.73
CA ALA A 147 -15.35 10.42 4.29
C ALA A 147 -15.17 9.03 3.66
N CYS A 148 -14.21 8.25 4.15
CA CYS A 148 -13.95 6.87 3.77
C CYS A 148 -13.11 6.19 4.87
N GLY A 149 -12.77 4.93 4.67
CA GLY A 149 -11.83 4.23 5.54
C GLY A 149 -11.00 3.19 4.82
N ILE A 150 -9.88 2.84 5.45
CA ILE A 150 -8.89 1.89 4.96
C ILE A 150 -8.77 0.77 5.98
N MET A 151 -8.83 -0.48 5.50
CA MET A 151 -8.49 -1.66 6.31
C MET A 151 -7.27 -2.35 5.73
N VAL A 152 -6.19 -2.42 6.51
CA VAL A 152 -4.99 -3.18 6.15
C VAL A 152 -5.18 -4.63 6.57
N THR A 153 -5.44 -5.50 5.58
CA THR A 153 -5.71 -6.92 5.77
C THR A 153 -5.75 -7.66 4.43
N ALA A 154 -5.31 -8.92 4.43
CA ALA A 154 -5.63 -9.88 3.37
C ALA A 154 -6.69 -10.91 3.80
N SER A 155 -7.47 -10.64 4.85
CA SER A 155 -8.60 -11.47 5.29
C SER A 155 -8.18 -12.91 5.61
N HIS A 156 -8.53 -13.88 4.76
CA HIS A 156 -8.26 -15.32 4.95
C HIS A 156 -7.05 -15.81 4.13
N ASN A 157 -6.39 -14.93 3.36
CA ASN A 157 -5.21 -15.29 2.57
C ASN A 157 -4.08 -15.87 3.46
N PRO A 158 -3.11 -16.59 2.87
CA PRO A 158 -1.92 -17.08 3.58
C PRO A 158 -1.25 -16.01 4.46
N LYS A 159 -0.53 -16.43 5.50
CA LYS A 159 0.11 -15.52 6.47
C LYS A 159 1.10 -14.53 5.85
N ASP A 160 1.70 -14.91 4.73
CA ASP A 160 2.71 -14.12 4.02
C ASP A 160 2.08 -13.11 3.06
N ASP A 161 0.75 -13.15 2.90
CA ASP A 161 -0.02 -12.14 2.18
C ASP A 161 -0.51 -11.04 3.12
N ASN A 162 -0.63 -9.84 2.57
CA ASN A 162 -1.33 -8.74 3.23
C ASN A 162 -2.04 -7.89 2.15
N GLY A 163 -2.74 -6.82 2.53
CA GLY A 163 -3.63 -6.13 1.61
C GLY A 163 -4.11 -4.77 2.09
N TYR A 164 -4.79 -4.08 1.18
CA TYR A 164 -5.31 -2.74 1.35
C TYR A 164 -6.75 -2.70 0.83
N LYS A 165 -7.71 -2.51 1.73
CA LYS A 165 -9.13 -2.37 1.39
C LYS A 165 -9.58 -0.93 1.61
N VAL A 166 -10.49 -0.47 0.77
CA VAL A 166 -11.15 0.83 0.90
C VAL A 166 -12.60 0.60 1.25
N TYR A 167 -13.16 1.44 2.11
CA TYR A 167 -14.57 1.48 2.46
C TYR A 167 -15.06 2.91 2.26
N TRP A 168 -16.23 3.09 1.67
CA TRP A 168 -16.79 4.41 1.41
C TRP A 168 -17.64 4.93 2.58
N SER A 169 -18.21 6.12 2.42
CA SER A 169 -19.00 6.82 3.44
C SER A 169 -20.23 6.04 3.93
N ASN A 170 -20.76 5.12 3.11
CA ASN A 170 -21.84 4.20 3.49
C ASN A 170 -21.35 2.96 4.27
N GLY A 171 -20.04 2.82 4.47
CA GLY A 171 -19.42 1.65 5.11
C GLY A 171 -19.32 0.43 4.20
N ALA A 172 -19.70 0.52 2.93
CA ALA A 172 -19.49 -0.54 1.95
C ALA A 172 -18.06 -0.48 1.41
N GLN A 173 -17.53 -1.62 1.00
CA GLN A 173 -16.23 -1.75 0.36
C GLN A 173 -16.33 -1.36 -1.12
#